data_AF-A0A7Y0P9F9-F1
#
_entry.id   AF-A0A7Y0P9F9-F1
#
_cell.length_a   1.000
_cell.length_b   1.000
_cell.length_c   1.000
_cell.angle_alpha   90.00
_cell.angle_beta   90.00
_cell.angle_gamma   90.00
#
_symmetry.space_group_name_H-M   'P 1'
#
loop_
_entity.id
_entity.type
_entity.pdbx_description
1 polymer ?
#
loop_
_entity_poly.entity_id
_entity_poly.type
_entity_poly.pdbx_seq_one_letter_code
_entity_poly.pdbx_strand_id
1 'polypeptide(L)'
;MSFPTGAYHTAELPYLSDVDFAGESSAAMVGCWTAFARHGSAWTPFDIRSGNVQRFASEPGGATGFARDHQVALWRACASLLRSA
;
A
#
# COMPACT_ATOMS: atom_id res chain seq x y z
N MET A 1 24.83 3.17 -13.40
CA MET A 1 23.69 4.02 -13.01
C MET A 1 22.67 3.09 -12.37
N SER A 2 22.44 3.15 -11.07
CA SER A 2 21.38 2.37 -10.40
C SER A 2 20.22 3.30 -10.08
N PHE A 3 19.00 2.83 -10.33
CA PHE A 3 17.81 3.48 -9.81
C PHE A 3 17.58 3.00 -8.38
N PRO A 4 17.08 3.86 -7.47
CA PRO A 4 16.63 3.39 -6.17
C PRO A 4 15.62 2.27 -6.36
N THR A 5 15.93 1.08 -5.85
CA THR A 5 14.99 -0.03 -5.88
C THR A 5 13.95 0.25 -4.80
N GLY A 6 12.77 0.68 -5.22
CA GLY A 6 11.63 0.84 -4.32
C GLY A 6 11.08 -0.51 -3.83
N ALA A 7 9.89 -0.52 -3.25
CA ALA A 7 9.19 -1.76 -2.94
C ALA A 7 8.83 -2.49 -4.24
N TYR A 8 9.54 -3.58 -4.53
CA TYR A 8 9.29 -4.43 -5.69
C TYR A 8 8.14 -5.41 -5.41
N HIS A 9 7.64 -6.09 -6.44
CA HIS A 9 6.60 -7.09 -6.27
C HIS A 9 7.04 -8.18 -5.28
N THR A 10 6.19 -8.53 -4.31
CA THR A 10 6.46 -9.49 -3.21
C THR A 10 7.43 -9.01 -2.13
N ALA A 11 7.87 -7.75 -2.17
CA ALA A 11 8.70 -7.17 -1.11
C ALA A 11 7.99 -7.16 0.26
N GLU A 12 6.65 -7.27 0.29
CA GLU A 12 5.83 -7.36 1.49
C GLU A 12 5.90 -8.73 2.20
N LEU A 13 6.20 -9.82 1.48
CA LEU A 13 6.08 -11.18 2.03
C LEU A 13 6.97 -11.43 3.25
N PRO A 14 8.23 -10.96 3.30
CA PRO A 14 9.05 -11.07 4.52
C PRO A 14 8.45 -10.33 5.71
N TYR A 15 7.69 -9.25 5.52
CA TYR A 15 7.07 -8.52 6.62
C TYR A 15 5.78 -9.16 7.14
N LEU A 16 5.20 -10.10 6.38
CA LEU A 16 4.01 -10.86 6.76
C LEU A 16 4.34 -12.27 7.26
N SER A 17 5.51 -12.77 6.90
CA SER A 17 6.00 -14.10 7.26
C SER A 17 7.04 -13.91 8.37
N ASP A 18 6.98 -14.71 9.42
CA ASP A 18 7.90 -14.64 10.56
C ASP A 18 9.34 -15.01 10.12
N VAL A 19 10.05 -14.05 9.51
CA VAL A 19 11.43 -14.21 9.01
C VAL A 19 12.35 -13.17 9.62
N ASP A 20 13.56 -13.62 10.00
CA ASP A 20 14.48 -12.91 10.89
C ASP A 20 14.97 -11.54 10.39
N PHE A 21 14.84 -11.21 9.10
CA PHE A 21 15.34 -9.97 8.52
C PHE A 21 14.27 -8.89 8.29
N ALA A 22 13.02 -9.12 8.70
CA ALA A 22 11.89 -8.24 8.41
C ALA A 22 11.79 -6.98 9.31
N GLY A 23 12.53 -6.92 10.42
CA GLY A 23 12.66 -5.74 11.27
C GLY A 23 11.34 -5.17 11.84
N GLU A 24 11.38 -3.93 12.35
CA GLU A 24 10.25 -3.28 13.05
C GLU A 24 8.99 -3.08 12.19
N SER A 25 9.14 -2.94 10.85
CA SER A 25 8.01 -2.83 9.92
C SER A 25 7.15 -4.09 9.86
N SER A 26 7.71 -5.25 10.23
CA SER A 26 6.97 -6.52 10.33
C SER A 26 5.91 -6.47 11.44
N ALA A 27 6.29 -6.02 12.65
CA ALA A 27 5.38 -5.94 13.79
C ALA A 27 4.20 -5.00 13.52
N ALA A 28 4.44 -3.86 12.86
CA ALA A 28 3.39 -2.92 12.49
C ALA A 28 2.40 -3.51 11.46
N MET A 29 2.92 -4.18 10.42
CA MET A 29 2.09 -4.79 9.39
C MET A 29 1.26 -5.97 9.94
N VAL A 30 1.89 -6.87 10.69
CA VAL A 30 1.23 -7.99 11.37
C VAL A 30 0.19 -7.49 12.39
N GLY A 31 0.53 -6.45 13.15
CA GLY A 31 -0.37 -5.81 14.11
C GLY A 31 -1.64 -5.26 13.42
N CYS A 32 -1.48 -4.52 12.32
CA CYS A 32 -2.61 -4.03 11.54
C CYS A 32 -3.50 -5.16 10.99
N TRP A 33 -2.91 -6.19 10.39
CA TRP A 33 -3.68 -7.33 9.88
C TRP A 33 -4.40 -8.09 10.99
N THR A 34 -3.75 -8.29 12.14
CA THR A 34 -4.35 -8.96 13.29
C THR A 34 -5.50 -8.14 13.89
N ALA A 35 -5.34 -6.82 14.02
CA ALA A 35 -6.40 -5.94 14.50
C ALA A 35 -7.60 -5.92 13.54
N PHE A 36 -7.35 -5.89 12.24
CA PHE A 36 -8.40 -5.98 11.22
C PHE A 36 -9.13 -7.32 11.31
N ALA A 37 -8.41 -8.44 11.43
CA ALA A 37 -9.03 -9.75 11.57
C ALA A 37 -9.90 -9.88 12.83
N ARG A 38 -9.51 -9.24 13.93
CA ARG A 38 -10.24 -9.29 15.21
C ARG A 38 -11.44 -8.35 15.28
N HIS A 39 -11.32 -7.15 14.70
CA HIS A 39 -12.25 -6.04 14.97
C HIS A 39 -12.86 -5.45 13.70
N GLY A 40 -12.37 -5.81 12.51
CA GLY A 40 -12.77 -5.21 11.24
C GLY A 40 -12.21 -3.80 11.01
N SER A 41 -11.36 -3.30 11.91
CA SER A 41 -10.80 -1.95 11.83
C SER A 41 -9.36 -1.91 12.34
N ALA A 42 -8.44 -1.42 11.51
CA ALA A 42 -7.04 -1.24 11.88
C ALA A 42 -6.37 0.00 11.24
N TRP A 43 -7.08 0.68 10.36
CA TRP A 43 -6.70 1.92 9.70
C TRP A 43 -7.97 2.67 9.28
N THR A 44 -7.83 3.93 8.87
CA THR A 44 -8.95 4.75 8.38
C THR A 44 -9.61 4.08 7.17
N PRO A 45 -10.94 3.88 7.18
CA PRO A 45 -11.65 3.31 6.03
C PRO A 45 -11.37 4.06 4.73
N PHE A 46 -11.33 3.32 3.63
CA PHE A 46 -11.14 3.92 2.32
C PHE A 46 -12.32 4.83 1.97
N ASP A 47 -12.01 6.06 1.57
CA ASP A 47 -12.97 7.01 1.02
C ASP A 47 -12.55 7.36 -0.41
N ILE A 48 -13.47 7.18 -1.36
CA ILE A 48 -13.23 7.43 -2.78
C ILE A 48 -12.94 8.90 -3.07
N ARG A 49 -13.40 9.84 -2.23
CA ARG A 49 -13.15 11.27 -2.43
C ARG A 49 -11.72 11.63 -2.05
N SER A 50 -11.24 11.15 -0.91
CA SER A 50 -9.85 11.35 -0.50
C SER A 50 -8.86 10.51 -1.31
N GLY A 51 -9.25 9.31 -1.75
CA GLY A 51 -8.38 8.40 -2.51
C GLY A 51 -7.14 7.96 -1.73
N ASN A 52 -7.18 8.09 -0.41
CA ASN A 52 -6.06 7.85 0.48
C ASN A 52 -5.98 6.38 0.88
N VAL A 53 -4.77 5.84 0.98
CA VAL A 53 -4.51 4.46 1.44
C VAL A 53 -3.44 4.45 2.52
N GLN A 54 -3.47 3.43 3.38
CA GLN A 54 -2.44 3.22 4.40
C GLN A 54 -1.09 2.91 3.73
N ARG A 55 -0.03 3.61 4.13
CA ARG A 55 1.35 3.31 3.74
C ARG A 55 2.07 2.65 4.92
N PHE A 56 2.83 1.60 4.63
CA PHE A 56 3.81 1.02 5.55
C PHE A 56 5.21 1.37 5.04
N ALA A 57 5.97 2.11 5.83
CA ALA A 57 7.34 2.54 5.53
C ALA A 57 8.14 2.61 6.83
N SER A 58 9.47 2.75 6.73
CA SER A 58 10.37 2.88 7.88
C SER A 58 10.17 4.19 8.67
N GLU A 59 9.56 5.21 8.06
CA GLU A 59 9.10 6.42 8.75
C GLU A 59 7.65 6.24 9.22
N PRO A 60 7.18 6.98 10.25
CA PRO A 60 5.82 6.88 10.78
C PRO A 60 4.79 6.84 9.64
N GLY A 61 4.13 5.68 9.51
CA GLY A 61 3.21 5.40 8.40
C GLY A 61 2.01 6.33 8.42
N GLY A 62 1.77 7.02 7.31
CA GLY A 62 0.62 7.89 7.10
C GLY A 62 -0.23 7.44 5.93
N ALA A 63 -1.37 8.11 5.74
CA ALA A 63 -2.16 7.93 4.54
C ALA A 63 -1.45 8.58 3.34
N THR A 64 -1.39 7.90 2.20
CA THR A 64 -0.82 8.44 0.95
C THR A 64 -1.88 8.59 -0.12
N GLY A 65 -1.70 9.58 -0.99
CA GLY A 65 -2.60 9.89 -2.10
C GLY A 65 -2.42 8.92 -3.26
N PHE A 66 -2.82 7.65 -3.07
CA PHE A 66 -2.63 6.56 -4.04
C PHE A 66 -3.03 6.94 -5.47
N ALA A 67 -4.20 7.58 -5.62
CA ALA A 67 -4.70 7.96 -6.95
C ALA A 67 -3.76 8.91 -7.69
N ARG A 68 -3.10 9.83 -6.98
CA ARG A 68 -2.13 10.76 -7.53
C ARG A 68 -0.79 10.07 -7.76
N ASP A 69 -0.30 9.36 -6.74
CA ASP A 69 1.02 8.72 -6.77
C ASP A 69 1.14 7.68 -7.89
N HIS A 70 0.04 7.00 -8.20
CA HIS A 70 -0.04 5.96 -9.24
C HIS A 70 -0.75 6.39 -10.53
N GLN A 71 -0.98 7.70 -10.72
CA GLN A 71 -1.56 8.26 -11.95
C GLN A 71 -2.87 7.58 -12.37
N VAL A 72 -3.74 7.26 -11.41
CA VAL A 72 -4.96 6.47 -11.65
C VAL A 72 -5.90 7.16 -12.66
N ALA A 73 -5.94 8.49 -12.65
CA ALA A 73 -6.75 9.27 -13.61
C ALA A 73 -6.29 9.04 -15.07
N LEU A 74 -4.97 9.00 -15.31
CA LEU A 74 -4.40 8.71 -16.62
C LEU A 74 -4.83 7.32 -17.09
N TRP A 75 -4.66 6.29 -16.24
CA TRP A 75 -5.02 4.92 -16.59
C TRP A 75 -6.51 4.75 -16.86
N ARG A 76 -7.37 5.43 -16.10
CA ARG A 76 -8.83 5.45 -16.37
C ARG A 76 -9.14 6.03 -17.73
N ALA A 77 -8.51 7.14 -18.11
CA ALA A 77 -8.67 7.74 -19.43
C ALA A 77 -8.21 6.77 -20.54
N CYS A 78 -7.01 6.19 -20.43
CA CYS A 78 -6.51 5.21 -21.40
C CYS A 78 -7.43 3.99 -21.52
N ALA A 79 -7.90 3.44 -20.40
CA ALA A 79 -8.80 2.29 -20.42
C ALA A 79 -10.17 2.62 -21.06
N SER A 80 -10.65 3.85 -20.91
CA SER A 80 -11.89 4.29 -21.59
C SER A 80 -11.71 4.41 -23.10
N LEU A 81 -10.55 4.90 -23.56
CA LEU A 81 -10.21 5.00 -24.98
C LEU A 81 -10.07 3.61 -25.62
N LEU A 82 -9.38 2.68 -24.93
CA LEU A 82 -9.20 1.30 -25.40
C LEU A 82 -10.50 0.49 -25.46
N ARG A 83 -11.53 0.85 -24.69
CA ARG A 83 -12.84 0.18 -24.72
C ARG A 83 -13.82 0.76 -25.74
N SER A 84 -13.47 1.88 -26.35
CA SER A 84 -14.31 2.59 -27.34
C SER A 84 -13.80 2.43 -28.77
N ALA A 85 -12.71 1.68 -28.96
CA ALA A 85 -12.08 1.33 -30.23
C ALA A 85 -12.32 -0.15 -30.54
#